data_AF-B2TNR4-F1
#
_entry.id   AF-B2TNR4-F1
#
_cell.length_a   1.000
_cell.length_b   1.000
_cell.length_c   1.000
_cell.angle_alpha   90.00
_cell.angle_beta   90.00
_cell.angle_gamma   90.00
#
_symmetry.space_group_name_H-M   'P 1'
#
loop_
_entity.id
_entity.type
_entity.pdbx_description
1 polymer ?
#
loop_
_entity_poly.entity_id
_entity_poly.type
_entity_poly.pdbx_seq_one_letter_code
_entity_poly.pdbx_strand_id
1 'polypeptide(L)'
;MGGESSKSDKILNAIKIVKDIDSEYRYDIESMLYAFASKFLKGKDLEKVKEELKMTELGKIIKNEGKKEKAIETAKIAIKKGMDNETIKDLTGLTIEEIELIKKVMAD
;
A
#
# COMPACT_ATOMS: atom_id res chain seq x y z
N MET A 1 7.13 35.38 -15.21
CA MET A 1 7.07 34.22 -14.30
C MET A 1 5.61 33.88 -14.02
N GLY A 2 4.90 33.30 -14.99
CA GLY A 2 3.46 33.03 -14.90
C GLY A 2 3.10 31.73 -15.62
N GLY A 3 3.78 30.64 -15.29
CA GLY A 3 3.40 29.31 -15.73
C GLY A 3 2.29 28.79 -14.81
N GLU A 4 1.17 28.39 -15.39
CA GLU A 4 0.11 27.73 -14.65
C GLU A 4 0.67 26.46 -13.99
N SER A 5 0.52 26.34 -12.66
CA SER A 5 1.02 25.19 -11.91
C SER A 5 0.42 23.89 -12.47
N SER A 6 1.27 22.91 -12.77
CA SER A 6 0.81 21.65 -13.37
C SER A 6 -0.11 20.90 -12.39
N LYS A 7 -0.93 19.99 -12.91
CA LYS A 7 -1.79 19.13 -12.06
C LYS A 7 -0.96 18.35 -11.03
N SER A 8 0.26 17.94 -11.40
CA SER A 8 1.21 17.27 -10.51
C SER A 8 1.63 18.17 -9.35
N ASP A 9 2.02 19.42 -9.66
CA ASP A 9 2.48 20.38 -8.64
C ASP A 9 1.36 20.73 -7.64
N LYS A 10 0.13 20.90 -8.13
CA LYS A 10 -1.04 21.19 -7.28
C LYS A 10 -1.30 20.05 -6.29
N ILE A 11 -1.26 18.80 -6.75
CA ILE A 11 -1.46 17.62 -5.91
C ILE A 11 -0.31 17.47 -4.90
N LEU A 12 0.94 17.63 -5.35
CA LEU A 12 2.12 17.49 -4.49
C LEU A 12 2.10 18.54 -3.36
N ASN A 13 1.77 19.79 -3.69
CA ASN A 13 1.68 20.86 -2.70
C ASN A 13 0.54 20.61 -1.70
N ALA A 14 -0.62 20.12 -2.15
CA ALA A 14 -1.71 19.77 -1.26
C ALA A 14 -1.30 18.67 -0.26
N ILE A 15 -0.60 17.62 -0.73
CA ILE A 15 -0.11 16.55 0.14
C ILE A 15 0.88 17.08 1.19
N LYS A 16 1.81 17.95 0.78
CA LYS A 16 2.77 18.56 1.71
C LYS A 16 2.08 19.37 2.81
N ILE A 17 1.06 20.15 2.46
CA ILE A 17 0.27 20.91 3.43
C ILE A 17 -0.44 19.96 4.41
N VAL A 18 -1.10 18.92 3.90
CA VAL A 18 -1.90 18.00 4.71
C VAL A 18 -1.04 17.21 5.71
N LYS A 19 0.17 16.82 5.31
CA LYS A 19 1.12 16.11 6.18
C LYS A 19 1.47 16.86 7.46
N ASP A 20 1.48 18.19 7.41
CA ASP A 20 1.86 19.05 8.53
C ASP A 20 0.65 19.52 9.37
N ILE A 21 -0.58 19.24 8.94
CA ILE A 21 -1.80 19.62 9.67
C ILE A 21 -2.05 18.62 10.80
N ASP A 22 -2.23 19.09 12.03
CA ASP A 22 -2.72 18.26 13.13
C ASP A 22 -4.25 18.15 13.13
N SER A 23 -4.77 17.10 12.49
CA SER A 23 -6.20 16.85 12.33
C SER A 23 -6.50 15.35 12.28
N GLU A 24 -7.60 14.95 12.91
CA GLU A 24 -8.15 13.60 12.79
C GLU A 24 -8.52 13.22 11.35
N TYR A 25 -8.85 14.21 10.51
CA TYR A 25 -9.21 14.00 9.10
C TYR A 25 -8.01 13.88 8.17
N ARG A 26 -6.77 13.99 8.68
CA ARG A 26 -5.56 13.93 7.86
C ARG A 26 -5.53 12.67 6.98
N TYR A 27 -5.88 11.53 7.57
CA TYR A 27 -5.89 10.24 6.88
C TYR A 27 -6.89 10.22 5.70
N ASP A 28 -8.12 10.70 5.91
CA ASP A 28 -9.15 10.74 4.87
C ASP A 28 -8.75 11.68 3.72
N ILE A 29 -8.15 12.83 4.07
CA ILE A 29 -7.70 13.81 3.09
C ILE A 29 -6.51 13.27 2.29
N GLU A 30 -5.53 12.64 2.94
CA GLU A 30 -4.42 11.95 2.25
C GLU A 30 -4.95 10.88 1.28
N SER A 31 -5.96 10.12 1.70
CA SER A 31 -6.58 9.07 0.89
C SER A 31 -7.27 9.63 -0.35
N MET A 32 -8.02 10.72 -0.21
CA MET A 32 -8.63 11.43 -1.35
C MET A 32 -7.58 11.98 -2.30
N LEU A 33 -6.53 12.63 -1.78
CA LEU A 33 -5.43 13.17 -2.59
C LEU A 33 -4.67 12.06 -3.32
N TYR A 34 -4.44 10.92 -2.68
CA TYR A 34 -3.83 9.76 -3.31
C TYR A 34 -4.72 9.18 -4.42
N ALA A 35 -6.04 9.09 -4.20
CA ALA A 35 -6.98 8.65 -5.23
C ALA A 35 -7.00 9.59 -6.44
N PHE A 36 -6.91 10.91 -6.22
CA PHE A 36 -6.75 11.86 -7.32
C PHE A 36 -5.40 11.72 -8.02
N ALA A 37 -4.31 11.54 -7.28
CA ALA A 37 -3.00 11.30 -7.84
C ALA A 37 -2.98 10.05 -8.73
N SER A 38 -3.55 8.93 -8.26
CA SER A 38 -3.59 7.67 -9.02
C SER A 38 -4.44 7.77 -10.28
N LYS A 39 -5.51 8.58 -10.25
CA LYS A 39 -6.38 8.84 -11.40
C LYS A 39 -5.72 9.74 -12.46
N PHE A 40 -5.00 10.79 -12.05
CA PHE A 40 -4.56 11.85 -12.94
C PHE A 40 -3.06 11.86 -13.25
N LEU A 41 -2.23 11.26 -12.40
CA LEU A 41 -0.77 11.21 -12.57
C LEU A 41 -0.33 9.81 -13.00
N LYS A 42 0.81 9.74 -13.71
CA LYS A 42 1.41 8.49 -14.18
C LYS A 42 2.92 8.56 -14.07
N GLY A 43 3.56 7.39 -14.05
CA GLY A 43 5.02 7.26 -14.00
C GLY A 43 5.62 8.06 -12.86
N LYS A 44 6.67 8.84 -13.17
CA LYS A 44 7.46 9.58 -12.19
C LYS A 44 6.67 10.57 -11.33
N ASP A 45 5.59 11.14 -11.85
CA ASP A 45 4.79 12.10 -11.08
C ASP A 45 3.96 11.42 -9.99
N LEU A 46 3.42 10.23 -10.29
CA LEU A 46 2.74 9.41 -9.28
C LEU A 46 3.74 8.84 -8.26
N GLU A 47 4.96 8.50 -8.69
CA GLU A 47 6.03 8.03 -7.79
C GLU A 47 6.38 9.09 -6.74
N LYS A 48 6.56 10.35 -7.13
CA LYS A 48 6.80 11.45 -6.19
C LYS A 48 5.70 11.59 -5.14
N VAL A 49 4.43 11.45 -5.55
CA VAL A 49 3.30 11.46 -4.61
C VAL A 49 3.39 10.30 -3.61
N LYS A 50 3.69 9.09 -4.10
CA LYS A 50 3.89 7.92 -3.23
C LYS A 50 5.06 8.10 -2.27
N GLU A 51 6.14 8.72 -2.71
CA GLU A 51 7.31 9.03 -1.87
C GLU A 51 6.94 10.00 -0.75
N GLU A 52 6.19 11.06 -1.06
CA GLU A 52 5.72 12.01 -0.05
C GLU A 52 4.82 11.36 0.99
N LEU A 53 3.93 10.45 0.58
CA LEU A 53 3.02 9.73 1.48
C LEU A 53 3.69 8.57 2.22
N LYS A 54 4.87 8.11 1.80
CA LYS A 54 5.50 6.86 2.28
C LYS A 54 5.63 6.75 3.80
N MET A 55 5.85 7.88 4.47
CA MET A 55 6.06 7.93 5.93
C MET A 55 4.80 8.30 6.72
N THR A 56 3.70 8.64 6.02
CA THR A 56 2.41 8.93 6.66
C THR A 56 1.74 7.64 7.12
N GLU A 57 0.68 7.75 7.92
CA GLU A 57 -0.10 6.58 8.36
C GLU A 57 -0.69 5.83 7.16
N LEU A 58 -1.22 6.57 6.18
CA LEU A 58 -1.70 6.00 4.92
C LEU A 58 -0.59 5.24 4.18
N GLY A 59 0.60 5.83 4.02
CA GLY A 59 1.70 5.16 3.33
C GLY A 59 2.17 3.88 4.03
N LYS A 60 2.16 3.87 5.37
CA LYS A 60 2.48 2.67 6.16
C LYS A 60 1.42 1.58 5.98
N ILE A 61 0.13 1.95 6.02
CA ILE A 61 -0.99 1.02 5.82
C ILE A 61 -0.91 0.39 4.42
N ILE A 62 -0.85 1.21 3.36
CA ILE A 62 -0.76 0.72 1.96
C ILE A 62 0.44 -0.23 1.80
N LYS A 63 1.59 0.12 2.37
CA LYS A 63 2.79 -0.73 2.30
C LYS A 63 2.61 -2.06 3.06
N ASN A 64 1.97 -2.04 4.22
CA ASN A 64 1.74 -3.23 5.03
C ASN A 64 0.69 -4.15 4.40
N GLU A 65 -0.38 -3.59 3.85
CA GLU A 65 -1.39 -4.33 3.08
C GLU A 65 -0.74 -5.02 1.88
N GLY A 66 0.04 -4.30 1.07
CA GLY A 66 0.74 -4.89 -0.08
C GLY A 66 1.75 -5.98 0.30
N LYS A 67 2.43 -5.85 1.45
CA LYS A 67 3.28 -6.92 1.99
C LYS A 67 2.46 -8.15 2.39
N LYS A 68 1.33 -7.94 3.06
CA LYS A 68 0.45 -9.02 3.52
C LYS A 68 -0.18 -9.75 2.33
N GLU A 69 -0.65 -9.03 1.32
CA GLU A 69 -1.16 -9.62 0.07
C GLU A 69 -0.10 -10.49 -0.62
N LYS A 70 1.13 -9.98 -0.75
CA LYS A 70 2.23 -10.73 -1.35
C LYS A 70 2.58 -11.98 -0.53
N ALA A 71 2.57 -11.89 0.80
CA ALA A 71 2.80 -13.03 1.68
C ALA A 71 1.71 -14.11 1.49
N ILE A 72 0.44 -13.69 1.41
CA ILE A 72 -0.69 -14.59 1.14
C ILE A 72 -0.57 -15.25 -0.24
N GLU A 73 -0.26 -14.49 -1.29
CA GLU A 73 -0.08 -15.05 -2.64
C GLU A 73 1.06 -16.08 -2.69
N THR A 74 2.18 -15.75 -2.05
CA THR A 74 3.35 -16.65 -1.92
C THR A 74 2.96 -17.92 -1.17
N ALA A 75 2.22 -17.80 -0.06
CA ALA A 75 1.71 -18.94 0.70
C ALA A 75 0.79 -19.83 -0.16
N LYS A 76 -0.14 -19.24 -0.92
CA LYS A 76 -1.03 -19.99 -1.83
C LYS A 76 -0.23 -20.80 -2.86
N ILE A 77 0.84 -20.23 -3.43
CA ILE A 77 1.70 -20.93 -4.38
C ILE A 77 2.47 -22.07 -3.69
N ALA A 78 3.03 -21.82 -2.51
CA ALA A 78 3.78 -22.81 -1.75
C ALA A 78 2.90 -24.00 -1.29
N ILE A 79 1.67 -23.73 -0.86
CA ILE A 79 0.66 -24.75 -0.53
C ILE A 79 0.38 -25.63 -1.75
N LYS A 80 0.15 -25.03 -2.93
CA LYS A 80 -0.08 -25.79 -4.18
C LYS A 80 1.11 -26.66 -4.57
N LYS A 81 2.32 -26.26 -4.18
CA LYS A 81 3.57 -27.03 -4.40
C LYS A 81 3.82 -28.10 -3.34
N GLY A 82 2.93 -28.25 -2.35
CA GLY A 82 3.03 -29.26 -1.30
C GLY A 82 4.06 -28.95 -0.22
N MET A 83 4.42 -27.67 -0.04
CA MET A 83 5.35 -27.25 1.02
C MET A 83 4.68 -27.36 2.40
N ASP A 84 5.47 -27.70 3.42
CA ASP A 84 5.01 -27.79 4.81
C ASP A 84 4.81 -26.39 5.43
N ASN A 85 4.07 -26.34 6.55
CA ASN A 85 3.67 -25.07 7.16
C ASN A 85 4.85 -24.29 7.76
N GLU A 86 5.89 -24.96 8.29
CA GLU A 86 7.06 -24.25 8.84
C GLU A 86 7.85 -23.58 7.73
N THR A 87 8.08 -24.27 6.61
CA THR A 87 8.74 -23.67 5.44
C THR A 87 7.95 -22.48 4.88
N ILE A 88 6.61 -22.57 4.83
CA ILE A 88 5.76 -21.46 4.36
C ILE A 88 5.84 -20.26 5.31
N LYS A 89 5.83 -20.51 6.62
CA LYS A 89 5.97 -19.47 7.65
C LYS A 89 7.30 -18.75 7.52
N ASP A 90 8.41 -19.47 7.36
CA ASP A 90 9.74 -18.86 7.20
C ASP A 90 9.83 -18.01 5.91
N LEU A 91 9.17 -18.44 4.83
CA LEU A 91 9.18 -17.71 3.55
C LEU A 91 8.29 -16.47 3.53
N THR A 92 7.19 -16.47 4.27
CA THR A 92 6.12 -15.47 4.16
C THR A 92 5.99 -14.57 5.38
N GLY A 93 6.49 -15.01 6.53
CA GLY A 93 6.30 -14.37 7.83
C GLY A 93 4.88 -14.53 8.38
N LEU A 94 4.02 -15.35 7.75
CA LEU A 94 2.68 -15.65 8.24
C LEU A 94 2.72 -16.64 9.40
N THR A 95 1.74 -16.54 10.28
CA THR A 95 1.53 -17.52 11.36
C THR A 95 1.03 -18.86 10.80
N ILE A 96 1.20 -19.93 11.57
CA ILE A 96 0.70 -21.25 11.18
C ILE A 96 -0.83 -21.22 11.07
N GLU A 97 -1.52 -20.50 11.98
CA GLU A 97 -2.97 -20.33 11.93
C GLU A 97 -3.42 -19.64 10.64
N GLU A 98 -2.72 -18.59 10.21
CA GLU A 98 -3.01 -17.90 8.93
C GLU A 98 -2.81 -18.83 7.73
N ILE A 99 -1.77 -19.67 7.74
CA ILE A 99 -1.50 -20.63 6.67
C ILE A 99 -2.60 -21.71 6.60
N GLU A 100 -3.07 -22.21 7.74
CA GLU A 100 -4.16 -23.18 7.81
C GLU A 100 -5.49 -22.61 7.33
N LEU A 101 -5.80 -21.36 7.71
CA LEU A 101 -6.96 -20.64 7.17
C LEU A 101 -6.89 -20.51 5.66
N ILE A 102 -5.72 -20.15 5.10
CA ILE A 102 -5.53 -20.09 3.64
C ILE A 102 -5.76 -21.46 3.00
N LYS A 103 -5.23 -22.54 3.58
CA LYS A 103 -5.46 -23.91 3.09
C LYS A 103 -6.95 -24.26 3.04
N LYS A 104 -7.68 -23.94 4.11
CA LYS A 104 -9.12 -24.20 4.19
C LYS A 104 -9.90 -23.44 3.12
N VAL A 105 -9.66 -22.15 2.98
CA VAL A 105 -10.29 -21.29 1.96
C VAL A 105 -9.96 -21.73 0.53
N MET A 106 -8.82 -22.38 0.30
CA MET A 106 -8.44 -22.92 -1.01
C MET A 106 -9.05 -24.28 -1.33
N ALA A 107 -9.57 -24.99 -0.33
CA ALA A 107 -10.20 -26.31 -0.49
C ALA A 107 -11.72 -26.23 -0.69
N ASP A 108 -12.32 -25.10 -0.29
CA ASP A 108 -13.72 -24.71 -0.57
C ASP A 108 -13.88 -24.17 -2.00
#